data_AF-W4HEC2-F1
#
_entry.id   AF-W4HEC2-F1
#
_cell.length_a   1.000
_cell.length_b   1.000
_cell.length_c   1.000
_cell.angle_alpha   90.00
_cell.angle_beta   90.00
_cell.angle_gamma   90.00
#
_symmetry.space_group_name_H-M   'P 1'
#
loop_
_entity.id
_entity.type
_entity.pdbx_description
1 polymer ?
#
loop_
_entity_poly.entity_id
_entity_poly.type
_entity_poly.pdbx_seq_one_letter_code
_entity_poly.pdbx_strand_id
1 'polypeptide(L)'
;MKTDVYQKVTNKIIADLEKGELSWLKPWSSGNLEGRITKPLRHNGLPYNGINVLMLWGASVEAGYLSRYWMTFRQAKEMGAHVRKGERGNLVVYANTITKKEEQDDGSEEERKIPFMKGYSVFNVDQIEGLPEHYYTKPEPVIDPALRIEHAEDFFGNTGADIRHGGNSAHYANGSDHVQMPAFETFRSSEAYYATFAHELTHNAAFWIMPRGQRIALIRQGCPRDKAA
;
A
#
# COMPACT_ATOMS: atom_id res chain seq x y z
N MET A 1 16.19 5.63 26.61
CA MET A 1 15.20 4.54 26.58
C MET A 1 15.33 3.83 25.24
N LYS A 2 15.97 2.65 25.19
CA LYS A 2 16.11 1.88 23.94
C LYS A 2 14.71 1.56 23.45
N THR A 3 14.32 2.11 22.31
CA THR A 3 12.99 1.85 21.78
C THR A 3 12.99 0.43 21.26
N ASP A 4 12.20 -0.44 21.88
CA ASP A 4 12.14 -1.83 21.47
C ASP A 4 11.47 -1.92 20.10
N VAL A 5 12.28 -2.28 19.11
CA VAL A 5 11.83 -2.46 17.72
C VAL A 5 10.79 -3.56 17.66
N TYR A 6 10.92 -4.61 18.48
CA TYR A 6 9.93 -5.67 18.58
C TYR A 6 8.58 -5.11 19.05
N GLN A 7 8.57 -4.41 20.19
CA GLN A 7 7.34 -3.85 20.73
C GLN A 7 6.67 -2.87 19.76
N LYS A 8 7.44 -2.05 19.04
CA LYS A 8 6.88 -1.13 18.02
C LYS A 8 6.20 -1.87 16.88
N VAL A 9 6.84 -2.92 16.34
CA VAL A 9 6.27 -3.72 15.27
C VAL A 9 5.02 -4.46 15.76
N THR A 10 5.10 -5.10 16.93
CA THR A 10 3.97 -5.80 17.54
C THR A 10 2.80 -4.87 17.81
N ASN A 11 3.02 -3.67 18.36
CA ASN A 11 1.95 -2.71 18.62
C ASN A 11 1.27 -2.22 17.34
N LYS A 12 2.04 -2.04 16.24
CA LYS A 12 1.43 -1.70 14.95
C LYS A 12 0.53 -2.83 14.45
N ILE A 13 1.01 -4.08 14.55
CA ILE A 13 0.24 -5.27 14.18
C ILE A 13 -1.04 -5.38 15.04
N ILE A 14 -0.94 -5.16 16.35
CA ILE A 14 -2.12 -5.18 17.22
C ILE A 14 -3.11 -4.09 16.85
N ALA A 15 -2.65 -2.85 16.64
CA ALA A 15 -3.52 -1.74 16.27
C ALA A 15 -4.25 -1.98 14.94
N ASP A 16 -3.56 -2.56 13.97
CA ASP A 16 -4.15 -2.90 12.67
C ASP A 16 -5.12 -4.09 12.78
N LEU A 17 -4.89 -5.05 13.70
CA LEU A 17 -5.86 -6.10 14.07
C LEU A 17 -7.12 -5.53 14.72
N GLU A 18 -6.97 -4.60 15.67
CA GLU A 18 -8.08 -3.97 16.40
C GLU A 18 -8.99 -3.14 15.48
N LYS A 19 -8.41 -2.50 14.47
CA LYS A 19 -9.17 -1.77 13.44
C LYS A 19 -10.03 -2.68 12.55
N GLY A 20 -9.76 -4.00 12.54
CA GLY A 20 -10.41 -4.95 11.62
C GLY A 20 -9.99 -4.79 10.15
N GLU A 21 -9.14 -3.81 9.85
CA GLU A 21 -8.61 -3.51 8.51
C GLU A 21 -7.23 -4.14 8.36
N LEU A 22 -7.21 -5.47 8.25
CA LEU A 22 -5.98 -6.25 8.14
C LEU A 22 -5.35 -6.11 6.76
N SER A 23 -4.59 -5.02 6.58
CA SER A 23 -3.89 -4.65 5.36
C SER A 23 -2.85 -5.69 4.88
N TRP A 24 -2.40 -6.61 5.75
CA TRP A 24 -1.59 -7.78 5.35
C TRP A 24 -2.36 -9.09 5.16
N LEU A 25 -3.65 -9.16 5.52
CA LEU A 25 -4.52 -10.28 5.14
C LEU A 25 -4.99 -10.17 3.68
N LYS A 26 -4.79 -9.05 3.00
CA LYS A 26 -5.16 -8.88 1.59
C LYS A 26 -3.99 -8.86 0.58
N PRO A 27 -3.20 -9.94 0.43
CA PRO A 27 -2.45 -10.20 -0.80
C PRO A 27 -3.22 -11.07 -1.82
N TRP A 28 -4.47 -11.42 -1.54
CA TRP A 28 -5.31 -12.40 -2.27
C TRP A 28 -6.74 -12.33 -1.69
N SER A 29 -7.54 -11.38 -2.21
CA SER A 29 -8.99 -11.47 -2.12
C SER A 29 -9.49 -11.79 -3.52
N SER A 30 -10.33 -12.82 -3.61
CA SER A 30 -10.83 -13.49 -4.79
C SER A 30 -11.30 -12.55 -5.91
N GLY A 31 -10.73 -12.67 -7.11
CA GLY A 31 -11.30 -12.08 -8.32
C GLY A 31 -10.38 -12.03 -9.54
N ASN A 32 -9.08 -11.73 -9.36
CA ASN A 32 -8.13 -11.63 -10.48
C ASN A 32 -6.70 -12.00 -10.05
N LEU A 33 -6.46 -13.29 -9.86
CA LEU A 33 -5.15 -13.87 -9.52
C LEU A 33 -4.23 -14.02 -10.75
N GLU A 34 -4.03 -12.95 -11.51
CA GLU A 34 -2.86 -12.78 -12.38
C GLU A 34 -2.19 -11.41 -12.23
N GLY A 35 -2.66 -10.57 -11.31
CA GLY A 35 -1.91 -9.40 -10.85
C GLY A 35 -0.75 -9.87 -9.98
N ARG A 36 0.47 -9.93 -10.54
CA ARG A 36 1.70 -10.31 -9.84
C ARG A 36 1.75 -9.60 -8.48
N ILE A 37 1.71 -10.36 -7.38
CA ILE A 37 1.99 -9.83 -6.03
C ILE A 37 3.44 -9.30 -6.05
N THR A 38 3.62 -8.00 -6.32
CA THR A 38 4.94 -7.40 -6.40
C THR A 38 5.44 -7.10 -5.01
N LYS A 39 6.51 -7.78 -4.60
CA LYS A 39 7.21 -7.48 -3.36
C LYS A 39 7.73 -6.04 -3.40
N PRO A 40 7.69 -5.31 -2.27
CA PRO A 40 8.41 -4.05 -2.14
C PRO A 40 9.90 -4.29 -2.47
N LEU A 41 10.49 -3.38 -3.21
CA LEU A 41 11.88 -3.41 -3.64
C LEU A 41 12.68 -2.33 -2.93
N ARG A 42 13.96 -2.63 -2.67
CA ARG A 42 14.95 -1.65 -2.25
C ARG A 42 15.35 -0.77 -3.42
N HIS A 43 16.04 0.34 -3.15
CA HIS A 43 16.62 1.22 -4.18
C HIS A 43 17.41 0.49 -5.28
N ASN A 44 18.03 -0.65 -4.97
CA ASN A 44 18.81 -1.45 -5.92
C ASN A 44 18.02 -2.58 -6.60
N GLY A 45 16.68 -2.59 -6.49
CA GLY A 45 15.82 -3.60 -7.11
C GLY A 45 15.70 -4.92 -6.35
N LEU A 46 16.45 -5.14 -5.27
CA LEU A 46 16.33 -6.36 -4.47
C LEU A 46 15.04 -6.34 -3.64
N PRO A 47 14.27 -7.44 -3.58
CA PRO A 47 13.05 -7.50 -2.80
C PRO A 47 13.32 -7.44 -1.29
N TYR A 48 12.39 -6.82 -0.56
CA TYR A 48 12.29 -6.97 0.89
C TYR A 48 11.79 -8.38 1.25
N ASN A 49 12.15 -8.84 2.46
CA ASN A 49 11.81 -10.17 2.97
C ASN A 49 11.26 -10.09 4.39
N GLY A 50 10.51 -11.14 4.78
CA GLY A 50 9.97 -11.29 6.12
C GLY A 50 8.97 -10.19 6.49
N ILE A 51 9.01 -9.77 7.76
CA ILE A 51 8.07 -8.79 8.31
C ILE A 51 8.04 -7.45 7.56
N ASN A 52 9.15 -7.07 6.93
CA ASN A 52 9.23 -5.84 6.15
C ASN A 52 8.28 -5.83 4.95
N VAL A 53 7.97 -6.99 4.38
CA VAL A 53 7.00 -7.08 3.29
C VAL A 53 5.62 -6.63 3.79
N LEU A 54 5.20 -7.14 4.94
CA LEU A 54 3.89 -6.83 5.52
C LEU A 54 3.81 -5.36 5.95
N MET A 55 4.86 -4.86 6.61
CA MET A 55 4.92 -3.46 7.06
C MET A 55 4.85 -2.48 5.89
N LEU A 56 5.58 -2.76 4.80
CA LEU A 56 5.60 -1.87 3.63
C LEU A 56 4.33 -1.95 2.79
N TRP A 57 3.69 -3.12 2.70
CA TRP A 57 2.35 -3.20 2.10
C TRP A 57 1.31 -2.42 2.90
N GLY A 58 1.30 -2.56 4.23
CA GLY A 58 0.44 -1.76 5.09
C GLY A 58 0.64 -0.25 4.86
N ALA A 59 1.91 0.18 4.81
CA ALA A 59 2.25 1.57 4.52
C ALA A 59 1.83 2.04 3.12
N SER A 60 1.98 1.21 2.09
CA SER A 60 1.51 1.51 0.73
C SER A 60 0.00 1.69 0.68
N VAL A 61 -0.76 0.82 1.35
CA VAL A 61 -2.23 0.93 1.37
C VAL A 61 -2.68 2.15 2.16
N GLU A 62 -2.12 2.37 3.36
CA GLU A 62 -2.50 3.48 4.25
C GLU A 62 -2.25 4.85 3.62
N ALA A 63 -1.17 5.01 2.84
CA ALA A 63 -0.79 6.27 2.22
C ALA A 63 -1.05 6.34 0.70
N GLY A 64 -1.59 5.28 0.09
CA GLY A 64 -1.89 5.23 -1.34
C GLY A 64 -0.65 5.22 -2.26
N TYR A 65 0.49 4.69 -1.80
CA TYR A 65 1.70 4.63 -2.63
C TYR A 65 1.57 3.60 -3.77
N LEU A 66 1.95 4.01 -4.97
CA LEU A 66 1.96 3.26 -6.22
C LEU A 66 3.31 2.59 -6.46
N SER A 67 4.42 3.27 -6.14
CA SER A 67 5.73 2.72 -6.43
C SER A 67 6.06 1.54 -5.50
N ARG A 68 6.65 0.49 -6.08
CA ARG A 68 7.19 -0.64 -5.32
C ARG A 68 8.54 -0.35 -4.70
N TYR A 69 9.19 0.76 -5.05
CA TYR A 69 10.55 1.07 -4.61
C TYR A 69 10.56 1.88 -3.31
N TRP A 70 11.42 1.45 -2.39
CA TRP A 70 11.64 2.06 -1.08
C TRP A 70 13.12 2.29 -0.85
N MET A 71 13.46 3.43 -0.27
CA MET A 71 14.84 3.80 0.01
C MET A 71 14.98 4.67 1.24
N THR A 72 16.16 4.66 1.85
CA THR A 72 16.47 5.52 3.00
C THR A 72 16.69 6.97 2.55
N PHE A 73 16.52 7.91 3.48
CA PHE A 73 16.81 9.34 3.23
C PHE A 73 18.24 9.55 2.68
N ARG A 74 19.21 8.81 3.21
CA ARG A 74 20.61 8.92 2.79
C ARG A 74 20.79 8.44 1.34
N GLN A 75 20.14 7.34 0.94
CA GLN A 75 20.17 6.84 -0.43
C GLN A 75 19.55 7.84 -1.41
N ALA A 76 18.40 8.44 -1.06
CA ALA A 76 17.79 9.48 -1.89
C ALA A 76 18.75 10.67 -2.09
N LYS A 77 19.38 11.14 -1.00
CA LYS A 77 20.34 12.25 -1.04
C LYS A 77 21.60 11.91 -1.85
N GLU A 78 22.12 10.68 -1.74
CA GLU A 78 23.25 10.20 -2.54
C GLU A 78 22.94 10.21 -4.05
N MET A 79 21.66 10.10 -4.43
CA MET A 79 21.20 10.21 -5.82
C MET A 79 20.85 11.65 -6.25
N GLY A 80 21.13 12.66 -5.42
CA GLY A 80 20.76 14.06 -5.68
C GLY A 80 19.28 14.37 -5.50
N ALA A 81 18.50 13.44 -4.98
CA ALA A 81 17.07 13.57 -4.75
C ALA A 81 16.75 14.04 -3.32
N HIS A 82 15.54 14.52 -3.09
CA HIS A 82 15.08 14.94 -1.77
C HIS A 82 13.67 14.43 -1.43
N VAL A 83 13.49 14.03 -0.18
CA VAL A 83 12.16 13.71 0.36
C VAL A 83 11.36 15.02 0.48
N ARG A 84 10.10 15.02 0.03
CA ARG A 84 9.24 16.21 0.13
C ARG A 84 9.03 16.63 1.59
N LYS A 85 8.87 17.93 1.80
CA LYS A 85 8.67 18.49 3.14
C LYS A 85 7.35 17.97 3.75
N GLY A 86 7.43 17.41 4.95
CA GLY A 86 6.27 16.90 5.70
C GLY A 86 6.03 15.39 5.58
N GLU A 87 6.72 14.72 4.65
CA GLU A 87 6.63 13.28 4.46
C GLU A 87 7.21 12.50 5.65
N ARG A 88 6.57 11.38 6.01
CA ARG A 88 7.01 10.53 7.13
C ARG A 88 7.58 9.21 6.60
N GLY A 89 8.71 8.82 7.18
CA GLY A 89 9.36 7.55 6.86
C GLY A 89 8.69 6.36 7.54
N ASN A 90 8.74 5.22 6.88
CA ASN A 90 8.21 3.94 7.35
C ASN A 90 9.33 3.08 7.94
N LEU A 91 9.02 2.35 9.02
CA LEU A 91 9.98 1.51 9.71
C LEU A 91 10.20 0.20 8.94
N VAL A 92 11.45 -0.16 8.72
CA VAL A 92 11.87 -1.51 8.31
C VAL A 92 12.93 -2.02 9.27
N VAL A 93 12.99 -3.34 9.41
CA VAL A 93 13.83 -4.02 10.39
C VAL A 93 14.89 -4.85 9.67
N TYR A 94 16.13 -4.75 10.15
CA TYR A 94 17.25 -5.57 9.71
C TYR A 94 17.79 -6.35 10.90
N ALA A 95 17.75 -7.67 10.81
CA ALA A 95 18.35 -8.56 11.80
C ALA A 95 19.59 -9.23 11.17
N ASN A 96 20.70 -9.23 11.90
CA ASN A 96 21.91 -9.96 11.54
C ASN A 96 22.71 -10.33 12.80
N THR A 97 23.79 -11.10 12.66
CA THR A 97 24.74 -11.40 13.72
C THR A 97 26.01 -10.58 13.54
N ILE A 98 26.62 -10.15 14.64
CA ILE A 98 27.95 -9.56 14.65
C ILE A 98 28.88 -10.51 15.39
N THR A 99 30.05 -10.80 14.83
CA THR A 99 31.08 -11.58 15.51
C THR A 99 31.87 -10.63 16.41
N LYS A 100 31.93 -10.95 17.70
CA LYS A 100 32.76 -10.24 18.67
C LYS A 100 33.81 -11.24 19.18
N LYS A 101 35.07 -10.84 19.12
CA LYS A 101 36.16 -11.54 19.80
C LYS A 101 36.20 -11.06 21.23
N GLU A 102 36.06 -11.98 22.18
CA GLU A 102 36.26 -11.70 23.61
C GLU A 102 37.50 -12.48 24.05
N GLU A 103 38.47 -11.78 24.65
CA GLU A 103 39.59 -12.42 25.35
C GLU A 103 39.06 -13.01 26.65
N GLN A 104 39.28 -14.31 26.83
CA GLN A 104 39.03 -14.98 28.10
C GLN A 104 40.15 -14.68 29.09
N ASP A 105 39.91 -14.90 30.38
CA ASP A 105 40.90 -14.73 31.45
C ASP A 105 42.14 -15.63 31.28
N ASP A 106 42.09 -16.66 30.41
CA ASP A 106 43.24 -17.52 30.08
C ASP A 106 44.09 -17.05 28.88
N GLY A 107 43.72 -15.92 28.26
CA GLY A 107 44.40 -15.37 27.08
C GLY A 107 43.97 -15.99 25.73
N SER A 108 43.00 -16.90 25.70
CA SER A 108 42.38 -17.39 24.47
C SER A 108 41.32 -16.43 23.92
N GLU A 109 41.31 -16.25 22.60
CA GLU A 109 40.26 -15.50 21.91
C GLU A 109 39.10 -16.44 21.55
N GLU A 110 37.90 -16.18 22.09
CA GLU A 110 36.69 -16.87 21.67
C GLU A 110 35.84 -15.96 20.76
N GLU A 111 35.48 -16.46 19.58
CA GLU A 111 34.58 -15.77 18.66
C GLU A 111 33.12 -16.04 19.02
N ARG A 112 32.45 -15.04 19.60
CA ARG A 112 31.02 -15.11 19.91
C ARG A 112 30.18 -14.38 18.87
N LYS A 113 29.19 -15.08 18.31
CA LYS A 113 28.18 -14.46 17.43
C LYS A 113 27.05 -13.85 18.25
N ILE A 114 26.93 -12.54 18.22
CA ILE A 114 25.89 -11.78 18.93
C ILE A 114 24.81 -11.38 17.92
N PRO A 115 23.56 -11.87 18.05
CA PRO A 115 22.47 -11.41 17.21
C PRO A 115 22.09 -9.98 17.55
N PHE A 116 21.81 -9.17 16.52
CA PHE A 116 21.34 -7.80 16.67
C PHE A 116 20.21 -7.51 15.68
N MET A 117 19.40 -6.51 16.04
CA MET A 117 18.33 -6.00 15.21
C MET A 117 18.41 -4.47 15.16
N LYS A 118 18.27 -3.89 13.97
CA LYS A 118 18.27 -2.44 13.73
C LYS A 118 17.04 -2.04 12.95
N GLY A 119 16.38 -0.97 13.38
CA GLY A 119 15.34 -0.30 12.62
C GLY A 119 15.94 0.75 11.69
N TYR A 120 15.43 0.83 10.47
CA TYR A 120 15.73 1.89 9.50
C TYR A 120 14.43 2.57 9.08
N SER A 121 14.51 3.87 8.80
CA SER A 121 13.41 4.61 8.18
C SER A 121 13.62 4.66 6.67
N VAL A 122 12.63 4.19 5.93
CA VAL A 122 12.58 4.21 4.46
C VAL A 122 11.38 5.03 3.98
N PHE A 123 11.54 5.60 2.80
CA PHE A 123 10.55 6.40 2.10
C PHE A 123 10.21 5.71 0.79
N ASN A 124 8.94 5.77 0.41
CA ASN A 124 8.52 5.33 -0.91
C ASN A 124 9.04 6.33 -1.95
N VAL A 125 9.33 5.87 -3.18
CA VAL A 125 9.69 6.77 -4.29
C VAL A 125 8.66 7.87 -4.50
N ASP A 126 7.38 7.59 -4.27
CA ASP A 126 6.31 8.56 -4.40
C ASP A 126 6.46 9.73 -3.43
N GLN A 127 7.26 9.62 -2.37
CA GLN A 127 7.56 10.66 -1.39
C GLN A 127 8.81 11.50 -1.74
N ILE A 128 9.52 11.14 -2.82
CA ILE A 128 10.85 11.67 -3.15
C ILE A 128 10.80 12.35 -4.52
N GLU A 129 11.36 13.55 -4.60
CA GLU A 129 11.53 14.32 -5.83
C GLU A 129 12.99 14.36 -6.27
N GLY A 130 13.22 14.42 -7.58
CA GLY A 130 14.57 14.50 -8.16
C GLY A 130 15.28 13.15 -8.27
N LEU A 131 14.56 12.02 -8.21
CA LEU A 131 15.15 10.71 -8.48
C LEU A 131 15.41 10.51 -9.99
N PRO A 132 16.34 9.62 -10.36
CA PRO A 132 16.47 9.15 -11.74
C PRO A 132 15.16 8.60 -12.32
N GLU A 133 14.92 8.84 -13.61
CA GLU A 133 13.65 8.54 -14.30
C GLU A 133 13.21 7.06 -14.21
N HIS A 134 14.17 6.14 -14.14
CA HIS A 134 13.88 4.70 -14.02
C HIS A 134 13.12 4.34 -12.71
N TYR A 135 13.17 5.18 -11.68
CA TYR A 135 12.39 4.99 -10.45
C TYR A 135 10.92 5.38 -10.62
N TYR A 136 10.62 6.28 -11.56
CA TYR A 136 9.26 6.72 -11.90
C TYR A 136 8.65 5.91 -13.05
N THR A 137 9.41 5.01 -13.65
CA THR A 137 8.93 4.17 -14.75
C THR A 137 7.79 3.28 -14.25
N LYS A 138 6.59 3.58 -14.75
CA LYS A 138 5.40 2.75 -14.53
C LYS A 138 5.64 1.37 -15.16
N PRO A 139 5.14 0.28 -14.57
CA PRO A 139 5.15 -1.01 -15.24
C PRO A 139 4.51 -0.87 -16.63
N GLU A 140 5.05 -1.58 -17.62
CA GLU A 140 4.46 -1.59 -18.95
C GLU A 140 2.99 -2.00 -18.87
N PRO A 141 2.12 -1.34 -19.65
CA PRO A 141 0.71 -1.69 -19.69
C PRO A 141 0.56 -3.14 -20.16
N VAL A 142 -0.15 -3.95 -19.36
CA VAL A 142 -0.54 -5.32 -19.70
C VAL A 142 -1.55 -5.31 -20.86
N ILE A 143 -2.40 -4.28 -20.91
CA ILE A 143 -3.37 -4.05 -21.97
C ILE A 143 -3.34 -2.60 -22.43
N ASP A 144 -3.64 -2.39 -23.71
CA ASP A 144 -3.77 -1.05 -24.30
C ASP A 144 -4.96 -0.31 -23.65
N PRO A 145 -4.74 0.88 -23.05
CA PRO A 145 -5.81 1.72 -22.50
C PRO A 145 -6.95 2.02 -23.48
N ALA A 146 -6.71 1.97 -24.80
CA ALA A 146 -7.72 2.16 -25.82
C ALA A 146 -8.77 1.04 -25.88
N LEU A 147 -8.50 -0.12 -25.25
CA LEU A 147 -9.43 -1.25 -25.19
C LEU A 147 -10.53 -1.10 -24.14
N ARG A 148 -10.65 0.06 -23.48
CA ARG A 148 -11.76 0.35 -22.56
C ARG A 148 -13.11 0.17 -23.26
N ILE A 149 -14.09 -0.32 -22.51
CA ILE A 149 -15.42 -0.61 -23.03
C ILE A 149 -16.29 0.62 -22.76
N GLU A 150 -16.58 1.40 -23.80
CA GLU A 150 -17.28 2.70 -23.71
C GLU A 150 -18.58 2.63 -22.91
N HIS A 151 -19.48 1.69 -23.26
CA HIS A 151 -20.76 1.56 -22.54
C HIS A 151 -20.58 1.14 -21.08
N ALA A 152 -19.48 0.48 -20.71
CA ALA A 152 -19.18 0.15 -19.33
C ALA A 152 -18.67 1.40 -18.59
N GLU A 153 -17.79 2.21 -19.20
CA GLU A 153 -17.37 3.51 -18.64
C GLU A 153 -18.58 4.40 -18.36
N ASP A 154 -19.52 4.51 -19.31
CA ASP A 154 -20.75 5.27 -19.14
C ASP A 154 -21.60 4.72 -17.99
N PHE A 155 -21.80 3.40 -17.94
CA PHE A 155 -22.55 2.77 -16.86
C PHE A 155 -21.95 3.10 -15.49
N PHE A 156 -20.64 2.85 -15.31
CA PHE A 156 -19.97 3.07 -14.03
C PHE A 156 -19.88 4.56 -13.67
N GLY A 157 -19.64 5.45 -14.64
CA GLY A 157 -19.63 6.90 -14.43
C GLY A 157 -20.99 7.43 -13.95
N ASN A 158 -22.09 6.82 -14.39
CA ASN A 158 -23.44 7.19 -14.00
C ASN A 158 -23.89 6.63 -12.65
N THR A 159 -23.10 5.75 -12.00
CA THR A 159 -23.44 5.19 -10.68
C THR A 159 -23.35 6.21 -9.55
N GLY A 160 -22.54 7.26 -9.73
CA GLY A 160 -22.26 8.26 -8.70
C GLY A 160 -21.33 7.77 -7.57
N ALA A 161 -20.77 6.56 -7.68
CA ALA A 161 -19.78 6.07 -6.71
C ALA A 161 -18.47 6.88 -6.78
N ASP A 162 -17.83 7.13 -5.64
CA ASP A 162 -16.46 7.67 -5.60
C ASP A 162 -15.50 6.56 -6.05
N ILE A 163 -14.90 6.72 -7.24
CA ILE A 163 -14.01 5.74 -7.85
C ILE A 163 -12.61 6.32 -7.85
N ARG A 164 -11.68 5.59 -7.24
CA ARG A 164 -10.27 5.99 -7.15
C ARG A 164 -9.39 4.97 -7.84
N HIS A 165 -8.46 5.46 -8.65
CA HIS A 165 -7.48 4.62 -9.34
C HIS A 165 -6.12 4.70 -8.68
N GLY A 166 -5.49 3.55 -8.48
CA GLY A 166 -4.18 3.44 -7.84
C GLY A 166 -4.01 2.14 -7.06
N GLY A 167 -2.83 2.01 -6.45
CA GLY A 167 -2.42 0.81 -5.74
C GLY A 167 -2.35 -0.43 -6.64
N ASN A 168 -2.42 -1.59 -6.00
CA ASN A 168 -2.32 -2.90 -6.64
C ASN A 168 -3.47 -3.83 -6.23
N SER A 169 -4.58 -3.28 -5.72
CA SER A 169 -5.75 -4.05 -5.30
C SER A 169 -7.05 -3.32 -5.66
N ALA A 170 -8.08 -4.12 -5.98
CA ALA A 170 -9.44 -3.65 -6.10
C ALA A 170 -10.20 -3.96 -4.80
N HIS A 171 -10.94 -2.99 -4.27
CA HIS A 171 -11.81 -3.18 -3.11
C HIS A 171 -12.79 -2.02 -2.94
N TYR A 172 -13.94 -2.28 -2.34
CA TYR A 172 -14.75 -1.25 -1.69
C TYR A 172 -14.26 -0.96 -0.27
N ALA A 173 -14.06 0.31 0.05
CA ALA A 173 -13.59 0.79 1.35
C ALA A 173 -14.73 1.43 2.15
N ASN A 174 -15.39 0.66 3.01
CA ASN A 174 -16.54 1.11 3.82
C ASN A 174 -16.29 2.42 4.58
N GLY A 175 -15.12 2.56 5.21
CA GLY A 175 -14.83 3.69 6.10
C GLY A 175 -14.78 5.05 5.38
N SER A 176 -14.46 5.05 4.09
CA SER A 176 -14.36 6.28 3.27
C SER A 176 -15.28 6.27 2.05
N ASP A 177 -16.19 5.28 1.98
CA ASP A 177 -17.24 5.13 0.96
C ASP A 177 -16.73 5.35 -0.47
N HIS A 178 -15.68 4.60 -0.84
CA HIS A 178 -15.13 4.65 -2.20
C HIS A 178 -14.78 3.26 -2.72
N VAL A 179 -14.81 3.12 -4.05
CA VAL A 179 -14.30 1.95 -4.77
C VAL A 179 -12.87 2.25 -5.20
N GLN A 180 -11.92 1.49 -4.67
CA GLN A 180 -10.52 1.52 -5.09
C GLN A 180 -10.34 0.52 -6.23
N MET A 181 -9.77 0.97 -7.34
CA MET A 181 -9.39 0.15 -8.49
C MET A 181 -7.90 0.31 -8.80
N PRO A 182 -7.16 -0.76 -9.16
CA PRO A 182 -5.86 -0.61 -9.80
C PRO A 182 -6.00 0.11 -11.15
N ALA A 183 -4.89 0.59 -11.69
CA ALA A 183 -4.89 1.20 -13.01
C ALA A 183 -5.34 0.18 -14.08
N PHE A 184 -6.14 0.62 -15.05
CA PHE A 184 -6.74 -0.24 -16.07
C PHE A 184 -5.70 -1.11 -16.77
N GLU A 185 -4.58 -0.50 -17.13
CA GLU A 185 -3.46 -1.14 -17.80
C GLU A 185 -2.77 -2.25 -17.00
N THR A 186 -3.11 -2.45 -15.72
CA THR A 186 -2.57 -3.56 -14.92
C THR A 186 -3.39 -4.85 -15.03
N PHE A 187 -4.57 -4.79 -15.67
CA PHE A 187 -5.44 -5.95 -15.85
C PHE A 187 -5.09 -6.72 -17.11
N ARG A 188 -5.40 -8.02 -17.11
CA ARG A 188 -5.16 -8.92 -18.25
C ARG A 188 -6.10 -8.69 -19.44
N SER A 189 -7.26 -8.07 -19.21
CA SER A 189 -8.24 -7.74 -20.24
C SER A 189 -9.23 -6.68 -19.73
N SER A 190 -9.92 -6.01 -20.65
CA SER A 190 -10.95 -5.03 -20.34
C SER A 190 -12.11 -5.66 -19.54
N GLU A 191 -12.54 -6.86 -19.91
CA GLU A 191 -13.59 -7.60 -19.21
C GLU A 191 -13.19 -7.93 -17.78
N ALA A 192 -11.93 -8.31 -17.56
CA ALA A 192 -11.41 -8.59 -16.22
C ALA A 192 -11.45 -7.34 -15.33
N TYR A 193 -11.13 -6.17 -15.89
CA TYR A 193 -11.26 -4.89 -15.19
C TYR A 193 -12.71 -4.59 -14.83
N TYR A 194 -13.63 -4.56 -15.81
CA TYR A 194 -15.02 -4.18 -15.54
C TYR A 194 -15.79 -5.21 -14.72
N ALA A 195 -15.46 -6.51 -14.81
CA ALA A 195 -16.02 -7.53 -13.93
C ALA A 195 -15.60 -7.31 -12.47
N THR A 196 -14.33 -6.95 -12.24
CA THR A 196 -13.84 -6.61 -10.90
C THR A 196 -14.52 -5.34 -10.40
N PHE A 197 -14.65 -4.33 -11.25
CA PHE A 197 -15.31 -3.09 -10.91
C PHE A 197 -16.79 -3.33 -10.53
N ALA A 198 -17.52 -4.13 -11.31
CA ALA A 198 -18.90 -4.51 -10.98
C ALA A 198 -19.01 -5.22 -9.62
N HIS A 199 -18.04 -6.09 -9.30
CA HIS A 199 -17.97 -6.77 -8.00
C HIS A 199 -17.84 -5.77 -6.85
N GLU A 200 -16.89 -4.83 -6.93
CA GLU A 200 -16.69 -3.84 -5.87
C GLU A 200 -17.82 -2.83 -5.77
N LEU A 201 -18.40 -2.45 -6.91
CA LEU A 201 -19.61 -1.63 -6.94
C LEU A 201 -20.79 -2.35 -6.26
N THR A 202 -20.89 -3.68 -6.35
CA THR A 202 -21.92 -4.44 -5.65
C THR A 202 -21.73 -4.34 -4.13
N HIS A 203 -20.49 -4.33 -3.63
CA HIS A 203 -20.23 -4.10 -2.20
C HIS A 203 -20.63 -2.68 -1.77
N ASN A 204 -20.32 -1.67 -2.59
CA ASN A 204 -20.78 -0.31 -2.39
C ASN A 204 -22.32 -0.24 -2.34
N ALA A 205 -23.00 -0.75 -3.36
CA ALA A 205 -24.46 -0.75 -3.45
C ALA A 205 -25.12 -1.53 -2.30
N ALA A 206 -24.55 -2.67 -1.89
CA ALA A 206 -25.06 -3.44 -0.76
C ALA A 206 -25.01 -2.66 0.56
N PHE A 207 -23.96 -1.85 0.76
CA PHE A 207 -23.86 -0.96 1.92
C PHE A 207 -24.95 0.13 1.90
N TRP A 208 -25.24 0.67 0.72
CA TRP A 208 -26.26 1.71 0.53
C TRP A 208 -27.71 1.18 0.56
N ILE A 209 -27.96 -0.03 0.05
CA ILE A 209 -29.31 -0.62 -0.07
C ILE A 209 -29.70 -1.44 1.17
N MET A 210 -28.74 -2.10 1.82
CA MET A 210 -28.97 -2.90 3.04
C MET A 210 -27.98 -2.51 4.14
N PRO A 211 -28.23 -1.41 4.87
CA PRO A 211 -27.39 -1.01 5.99
C PRO A 211 -27.59 -2.01 7.13
N ARG A 212 -26.76 -3.05 7.19
CA ARG A 212 -26.66 -3.90 8.39
C ARG A 212 -26.00 -3.08 9.50
N GLY A 213 -26.79 -2.28 10.21
CA GLY A 213 -26.57 -1.99 11.62
C GLY A 213 -25.60 -0.87 12.02
N GLN A 214 -25.15 0.02 11.12
CA GLN A 214 -24.53 1.29 11.55
C GLN A 214 -25.16 2.47 10.80
N ARG A 215 -25.92 3.28 11.53
CA ARG A 215 -26.39 4.60 11.08
C ARG A 215 -25.17 5.49 10.85
N ILE A 216 -24.79 5.73 9.59
CA ILE A 216 -24.01 6.91 9.24
C ILE A 216 -25.01 8.05 9.07
N ALA A 217 -24.91 9.04 9.96
CA ALA A 217 -25.78 10.19 10.00
C ALA A 217 -25.64 11.02 8.72
N LEU A 218 -26.77 11.16 8.06
CA LEU A 218 -27.11 11.99 6.92
C LEU A 218 -26.69 13.46 7.12
N ILE A 219 -25.62 13.93 6.47
CA ILE A 219 -25.45 15.37 6.15
C ILE A 219 -24.66 15.54 4.84
N ARG A 220 -25.37 15.73 3.72
CA ARG A 220 -25.03 16.79 2.77
C ARG A 220 -26.30 17.45 2.27
N GLN A 221 -26.44 18.70 2.73
CA GLN A 221 -27.48 19.64 2.37
C GLN A 221 -27.41 19.98 0.88
N GLY A 222 -28.56 20.26 0.26
CA GLY A 222 -28.65 21.13 -0.91
C GLY A 222 -29.22 20.52 -2.18
N CYS A 223 -30.51 20.14 -2.18
CA CYS A 223 -31.30 20.13 -3.41
C CYS A 223 -32.43 21.17 -3.26
N PRO A 224 -32.47 22.25 -4.07
CA PRO A 224 -33.56 23.21 -4.03
C PRO A 224 -34.83 22.53 -4.56
N ARG A 225 -35.89 22.50 -3.76
CA ARG A 225 -37.23 22.19 -4.28
C ARG A 225 -37.73 23.42 -5.02
N ASP A 226 -37.79 23.33 -6.35
CA ASP A 226 -38.60 24.22 -7.16
C ASP A 226 -40.05 24.12 -6.70
N LYS A 227 -40.58 25.25 -6.21
CA LYS A 227 -42.01 25.46 -6.06
C LYS A 227 -42.52 25.99 -7.39
N ALA A 228 -43.18 25.12 -8.16
CA ALA A 228 -44.06 25.55 -9.23
C ALA A 228 -45.28 26.24 -8.60
N ALA A 229 -45.53 27.47 -9.03
CA ALA A 229 -46.81 28.17 -8.95
C ALA A 229 -47.67 27.79 -10.16
#